data_AF-A0A1Q6SP20-F1
#
_entry.id   AF-A0A1Q6SP20-F1
#
_cell.length_a   1.000
_cell.length_b   1.000
_cell.length_c   1.000
_cell.angle_alpha   90.00
_cell.angle_beta   90.00
_cell.angle_gamma   90.00
#
_symmetry.space_group_name_H-M   'P 1'
#
loop_
_entity.id
_entity.type
_entity.pdbx_description
1 polymer ?
#
loop_
_entity_poly.entity_id
_entity_poly.type
_entity_poly.pdbx_seq_one_letter_code
_entity_poly.pdbx_strand_id
1 'polypeptide(L)'
;MKTKLDLCYRSIGEIKYAEKNGETVTDDMYSGLFSQVDSLEAEKKQIEDKLADMKDYTTCPQCGYRVARGLAYCPKCGEKLAK
;
A
#
# COMPACT_ATOMS: atom_id res chain seq x y z
N MET A 1 -5.44 3.02 17.58
CA MET A 1 -6.40 3.13 16.47
C MET A 1 -6.39 1.79 15.75
N LYS A 2 -7.51 1.05 15.68
CA LYS A 2 -7.54 -0.25 14.98
C LYS A 2 -7.79 0.02 13.49
N THR A 3 -6.97 -0.55 12.61
CA THR A 3 -7.14 -0.41 11.16
C THR A 3 -8.28 -1.29 10.66
N LYS A 4 -8.75 -1.04 9.43
CA LYS A 4 -9.74 -1.92 8.79
C LYS A 4 -9.22 -3.35 8.66
N LEU A 5 -7.93 -3.51 8.38
CA LEU A 5 -7.27 -4.81 8.26
C LEU A 5 -7.26 -5.58 9.60
N ASP A 6 -6.95 -4.89 10.71
CA ASP A 6 -7.01 -5.48 12.06
C ASP A 6 -8.41 -5.99 12.40
N LEU A 7 -9.45 -5.27 11.94
CA LEU A 7 -10.84 -5.67 12.16
C LEU A 7 -11.18 -6.93 11.35
N CYS A 8 -10.76 -7.02 10.09
CA CYS A 8 -10.96 -8.22 9.27
C CYS A 8 -10.31 -9.45 9.90
N TYR A 9 -9.04 -9.37 10.30
CA TYR A 9 -8.35 -10.50 10.96
C TYR A 9 -9.00 -10.90 12.27
N ARG A 10 -9.49 -9.94 13.06
CA ARG A 10 -10.25 -10.23 14.27
C ARG A 10 -11.55 -10.97 13.98
N SER A 11 -12.33 -10.52 13.01
CA SER A 11 -13.60 -11.16 12.63
C SER A 11 -13.39 -12.57 12.08
N ILE A 12 -12.31 -12.81 11.32
CA ILE A 12 -11.92 -14.17 10.90
C ILE A 12 -11.66 -15.06 12.13
N GLY A 13 -10.95 -14.54 13.14
CA GLY A 13 -10.69 -15.27 14.39
C GLY A 13 -11.95 -15.55 15.20
N GLU A 14 -12.89 -14.59 15.26
CA GLU A 14 -14.20 -14.74 15.93
C GLU A 14 -15.02 -15.87 15.27
N ILE A 15 -15.09 -15.88 13.93
CA ILE A 15 -15.76 -16.94 13.17
C ILE A 15 -15.10 -18.30 13.43
N LYS A 16 -13.76 -18.36 13.43
CA LYS A 16 -13.05 -19.63 13.67
C LYS A 16 -13.29 -20.18 15.08
N TYR A 17 -13.40 -19.30 16.06
CA TYR A 17 -13.69 -19.68 17.44
C TYR A 17 -15.15 -20.14 17.60
N ALA A 18 -16.09 -19.49 16.91
CA ALA A 18 -17.49 -19.92 16.86
C ALA A 18 -17.63 -21.32 16.25
N GLU A 19 -16.94 -21.60 15.14
CA GLU A 19 -16.86 -22.92 14.51
C GLU A 19 -16.36 -23.99 15.50
N LYS A 20 -15.29 -23.68 16.25
CA LYS A 20 -14.75 -24.58 17.28
C LYS A 20 -15.78 -24.89 18.37
N ASN A 21 -16.66 -23.93 18.71
CA ASN A 21 -17.69 -24.09 19.72
C ASN A 21 -18.98 -24.75 19.19
N GLY A 22 -18.98 -25.23 17.94
CA GLY A 22 -20.09 -25.96 17.35
C GLY A 22 -21.12 -25.09 16.64
N GLU A 23 -20.83 -23.80 16.41
CA GLU A 23 -21.66 -22.96 15.54
C GLU A 23 -21.43 -23.32 14.07
N THR A 24 -22.52 -23.35 13.30
CA THR A 24 -22.45 -23.58 11.85
C THR A 24 -21.89 -22.34 11.17
N VAL A 25 -20.66 -22.45 10.68
CA VAL A 25 -20.01 -21.43 9.87
C VAL A 25 -20.08 -21.84 8.40
N THR A 26 -20.44 -20.89 7.53
CA THR A 26 -20.48 -21.09 6.08
C THR A 26 -19.25 -20.48 5.40
N ASP A 27 -18.89 -21.03 4.23
CA ASP A 27 -17.76 -20.55 3.43
C ASP A 27 -17.91 -19.08 3.02
N ASP A 28 -19.14 -18.63 2.78
CA ASP A 28 -19.48 -17.24 2.47
C ASP A 28 -19.02 -16.23 3.53
N MET A 29 -18.97 -16.65 4.81
CA MET A 29 -18.52 -15.79 5.90
C MET A 29 -17.00 -15.54 5.84
N TYR A 30 -16.23 -16.52 5.37
CA TYR A 30 -14.78 -16.39 5.19
C TYR A 30 -14.44 -15.68 3.87
N SER A 31 -15.10 -16.05 2.77
CA SER A 31 -14.80 -15.53 1.44
C SER A 31 -14.94 -14.01 1.35
N GLY A 32 -15.96 -13.43 2.01
CA GLY A 32 -16.16 -11.99 2.10
C GLY A 32 -15.08 -11.27 2.91
N LEU A 33 -14.55 -11.90 3.97
CA LEU A 33 -13.48 -11.33 4.78
C LEU A 33 -12.13 -11.44 4.08
N PHE A 34 -11.83 -12.55 3.43
CA PHE A 34 -10.62 -12.72 2.62
C PHE A 34 -10.57 -11.74 1.46
N SER A 35 -11.68 -11.57 0.74
CA SER A 35 -11.78 -10.57 -0.34
C SER A 35 -11.47 -9.14 0.15
N GLN A 36 -11.91 -8.79 1.36
CA GLN A 36 -11.61 -7.50 1.98
C GLN A 36 -10.14 -7.38 2.38
N VAL A 37 -9.55 -8.43 2.95
CA VAL A 37 -8.11 -8.47 3.28
C VAL A 37 -7.27 -8.29 2.01
N ASP A 38 -7.56 -9.05 0.96
CA ASP A 38 -6.85 -8.98 -0.33
C ASP A 38 -6.93 -7.57 -0.93
N SER A 39 -8.11 -6.95 -0.88
CA SER A 39 -8.32 -5.59 -1.37
C SER A 39 -7.51 -4.56 -0.58
N LEU A 40 -7.49 -4.67 0.75
CA LEU A 40 -6.75 -3.75 1.62
C LEU A 40 -5.23 -3.90 1.47
N GLU A 41 -4.73 -5.14 1.35
CA GLU A 41 -3.30 -5.40 1.08
C GLU A 41 -2.89 -4.90 -0.31
N ALA A 42 -3.75 -5.09 -1.33
CA ALA A 42 -3.51 -4.55 -2.66
C ALA A 42 -3.49 -3.02 -2.68
N GLU A 43 -4.37 -2.35 -1.95
CA GLU A 43 -4.38 -0.90 -1.82
C GLU A 43 -3.13 -0.39 -1.10
N LYS A 44 -2.72 -1.04 -0.01
CA LYS A 44 -1.48 -0.73 0.71
C LYS A 44 -0.27 -0.83 -0.23
N LYS A 45 -0.15 -1.92 -0.97
CA LYS A 45 0.92 -2.11 -1.94
C LYS A 45 0.94 -1.00 -3.00
N GLN A 46 -0.22 -0.65 -3.55
CA GLN A 46 -0.31 0.45 -4.52
C GLN A 46 0.14 1.80 -3.94
N ILE A 47 -0.14 2.06 -2.67
CA ILE A 47 0.30 3.29 -2.00
C ILE A 47 1.82 3.26 -1.76
N GLU A 48 2.35 2.11 -1.33
CA GLU A 48 3.80 1.92 -1.14
C GLU A 48 4.57 2.11 -2.45
N ASP A 49 4.10 1.51 -3.55
CA ASP A 49 4.68 1.65 -4.89
C ASP A 49 4.64 3.13 -5.34
N LYS A 50 3.49 3.80 -5.19
CA LYS A 50 3.38 5.25 -5.48
C LYS A 50 4.33 6.10 -4.63
N LEU A 51 4.55 5.73 -3.37
CA LEU A 51 5.49 6.42 -2.49
C LEU A 51 6.93 6.20 -2.93
N ALA A 52 7.28 4.98 -3.33
CA ALA A 52 8.60 4.64 -3.86
C ALA A 52 8.88 5.44 -5.14
N ASP A 53 7.95 5.42 -6.09
CA ASP A 53 8.01 6.22 -7.31
C ASP A 53 8.20 7.69 -6.97
N MET A 54 7.41 8.25 -6.04
CA MET A 54 7.56 9.66 -5.69
C MET A 54 8.91 9.98 -5.06
N LYS A 55 9.48 9.06 -4.28
CA LYS A 55 10.82 9.22 -3.72
C LYS A 55 11.85 9.23 -4.83
N ASP A 56 11.75 8.40 -5.85
CA ASP A 56 12.77 8.30 -6.91
C ASP A 56 12.88 9.54 -7.82
N TYR A 57 12.09 10.59 -7.57
CA TYR A 57 12.28 11.89 -8.18
C TYR A 57 12.74 12.94 -7.16
N THR A 58 13.60 13.84 -7.62
CA THR A 58 13.96 15.09 -6.94
C THR A 58 13.52 16.28 -7.78
N THR A 59 13.56 17.47 -7.23
CA THR A 59 13.22 18.71 -7.93
C THR A 59 14.51 19.43 -8.30
N CYS A 60 14.64 19.83 -9.56
CA CYS A 60 15.78 20.64 -10.00
C CYS A 60 15.80 21.98 -9.24
N PRO A 61 16.92 22.33 -8.57
CA PRO A 61 16.99 23.54 -7.75
C PRO A 61 16.95 24.85 -8.56
N GLN A 62 17.24 24.78 -9.87
CA GLN A 62 17.31 25.96 -10.73
C GLN A 62 15.96 26.25 -11.40
N CYS A 63 15.31 25.25 -12.01
CA CYS A 63 14.09 25.46 -12.80
C CYS A 63 12.82 24.86 -12.18
N GLY A 64 12.92 24.14 -11.05
CA GLY A 64 11.78 23.51 -10.39
C GLY A 64 11.22 22.28 -11.11
N TYR A 65 11.86 21.79 -12.17
CA TYR A 65 11.40 20.61 -12.89
C TYR A 65 11.64 19.32 -12.09
N ARG A 66 10.67 18.41 -12.11
CA ARG A 66 10.77 17.10 -11.45
C ARG A 66 11.67 16.19 -12.28
N VAL A 67 12.78 15.75 -11.70
CA VAL A 67 13.85 14.97 -12.35
C VAL A 67 14.06 13.66 -11.60
N ALA A 68 14.31 12.57 -12.32
CA ALA A 68 14.64 11.30 -11.69
C ALA A 68 15.95 11.43 -10.88
N ARG A 69 16.00 10.84 -9.69
CA ARG A 69 17.24 10.74 -8.91
C ARG A 69 18.28 9.95 -9.69
N GLY A 70 19.54 10.34 -9.54
CA GLY A 70 20.67 9.70 -10.23
C GLY A 70 21.03 10.30 -11.59
N LEU A 71 20.23 11.23 -12.12
CA LEU A 71 20.63 12.03 -13.27
C LEU A 71 21.72 13.03 -12.87
N ALA A 72 22.77 13.15 -13.69
CA ALA A 72 23.83 14.13 -13.46
C ALA A 72 23.42 15.56 -13.87
N TYR A 73 22.46 15.69 -14.78
CA TYR A 73 22.01 16.96 -15.34
C TYR A 73 20.49 16.99 -15.52
N CYS A 74 19.90 18.17 -15.39
CA CYS A 74 18.48 18.38 -15.61
C CYS A 74 18.16 18.35 -17.11
N PRO A 75 17.23 17.48 -17.57
CA PRO A 75 16.88 17.37 -19.00
C PRO A 75 16.15 18.60 -19.54
N LYS A 76 15.62 19.47 -18.67
CA LYS A 76 14.87 20.66 -19.08
C LYS A 76 15.74 21.92 -19.20
N CYS A 77 16.64 22.15 -18.25
CA CYS A 77 17.44 23.38 -18.20
C CYS A 77 18.96 23.15 -18.29
N GLY A 78 19.43 21.91 -18.28
CA GLY A 78 20.85 21.58 -18.33
C GLY A 78 21.62 21.75 -17.02
N GLU A 79 20.98 22.22 -15.94
CA GLU A 79 21.62 22.41 -14.63
C GLU A 79 22.20 21.09 -14.09
N LYS A 80 23.38 21.16 -13.47
CA LYS A 80 23.98 19.99 -12.84
C LYS A 80 23.23 19.63 -11.56
N LEU A 81 22.69 18.42 -11.52
CA LEU A 81 22.03 17.89 -10.34
C LEU A 81 23.13 17.34 -9.42
N ALA A 82 23.40 18.04 -8.31
CA ALA A 82 24.35 17.57 -7.32
C ALA A 82 23.90 16.21 -6.78
N LYS A 83 24.84 15.26 -6.67
CA LYS A 83 24.61 13.97 -6.02
C LYS A 83 24.15 14.16 -4.59
#